data_AF-A0A2D6EZT0-F1
#
_entry.id   AF-A0A2D6EZT0-F1
#
_cell.length_a   1.000
_cell.length_b   1.000
_cell.length_c   1.000
_cell.angle_alpha   90.00
_cell.angle_beta   90.00
_cell.angle_gamma   90.00
#
_symmetry.space_group_name_H-M   'P 1'
#
loop_
_entity.id
_entity.type
_entity.pdbx_description
1 polymer ?
#
loop_
_entity_poly.entity_id
_entity_poly.type
_entity_poly.pdbx_seq_one_letter_code
_entity_poly.pdbx_strand_id
1 'polypeptide(L)'
;MTTIGSNDNSKKPKRKKAAKRAKKIVKKEEQSPEEEQFDPGLKRQIRAALQLHLDEFVKRKNLSHKQVQAVNSFIEEYLSCFVLLGYTYDGFPVTVVNAKSPKDSDSLGTMLQKFLIMNMDVPPPPNMF
;
A
#
# COMPACT_ATOMS: atom_id res chain seq x y z
N MET A 1 -42.08 29.32 -16.20
CA MET A 1 -40.72 29.09 -16.71
C MET A 1 -40.00 30.43 -16.79
N THR A 2 -38.98 30.60 -15.93
CA THR A 2 -37.69 31.32 -16.09
C THR A 2 -37.58 32.76 -16.69
N THR A 3 -37.34 33.70 -15.75
CA THR A 3 -36.34 34.80 -15.64
C THR A 3 -35.73 35.55 -16.84
N ILE A 4 -35.81 36.89 -16.70
CA ILE A 4 -35.01 37.97 -17.31
C ILE A 4 -33.67 38.15 -16.54
N GLY A 5 -32.59 38.60 -17.20
CA GLY A 5 -31.46 39.25 -16.51
C GLY A 5 -30.16 39.37 -17.31
N SER A 6 -29.83 40.58 -17.74
CA SER A 6 -28.57 40.99 -18.37
C SER A 6 -27.54 41.52 -17.36
N ASN A 7 -26.25 41.49 -17.76
CA ASN A 7 -25.13 42.42 -17.43
C ASN A 7 -24.38 42.25 -16.08
N ASP A 8 -23.04 42.08 -16.09
CA ASP A 8 -22.02 43.15 -15.95
C ASP A 8 -20.58 42.60 -15.72
N ASN A 9 -19.64 43.42 -16.14
CA ASN A 9 -18.20 43.44 -16.24
C ASN A 9 -17.46 43.55 -14.88
N SER A 10 -16.23 43.01 -14.74
CA SER A 10 -15.10 43.76 -14.13
C SER A 10 -13.75 43.03 -14.03
N LYS A 11 -12.73 43.73 -14.56
CA LYS A 11 -11.40 44.08 -13.98
C LYS A 11 -10.27 43.02 -13.80
N LYS A 12 -9.18 43.27 -14.55
CA LYS A 12 -7.78 42.75 -14.46
C LYS A 12 -7.05 43.21 -13.17
N PRO A 13 -5.82 42.72 -12.86
CA PRO A 13 -4.64 43.48 -13.30
C PRO A 13 -3.37 42.69 -13.72
N LYS A 14 -2.44 43.44 -14.31
CA LYS A 14 -1.19 43.11 -15.04
C LYS A 14 0.06 43.05 -14.14
N ARG A 15 1.18 42.53 -14.71
CA ARG A 15 2.64 42.88 -14.54
C ARG A 15 3.49 41.67 -14.05
N LYS A 16 4.74 41.39 -14.49
CA LYS A 16 5.79 42.09 -15.27
C LYS A 16 6.75 41.05 -15.88
N LYS A 17 7.30 41.33 -17.07
CA LYS A 17 8.45 40.65 -17.68
C LYS A 17 9.74 41.08 -16.96
N ALA A 18 10.66 40.15 -16.67
CA ALA A 18 12.07 40.43 -16.42
C ALA A 18 12.91 39.27 -16.98
N ALA A 19 13.97 39.63 -17.69
CA ALA A 19 14.77 38.76 -18.53
C ALA A 19 16.11 38.40 -17.88
N LYS A 20 16.70 37.30 -18.37
CA LYS A 20 18.13 36.96 -18.40
C LYS A 20 18.86 36.71 -17.06
N ARG A 21 19.21 35.45 -16.82
CA ARG A 21 20.64 35.02 -16.80
C ARG A 21 20.73 33.50 -16.79
N ALA A 22 21.19 32.96 -17.92
CA ALA A 22 21.70 31.61 -18.00
C ALA A 22 22.98 31.52 -17.14
N LYS A 23 22.92 30.76 -16.04
CA LYS A 23 24.12 30.20 -15.41
C LYS A 23 24.19 28.73 -15.80
N LYS A 24 25.07 28.48 -16.76
CA LYS A 24 25.64 27.18 -17.12
C LYS A 24 26.30 26.60 -15.87
N ILE A 25 25.55 25.83 -15.08
CA ILE A 25 26.14 24.97 -14.05
C ILE A 25 26.68 23.77 -14.81
N VAL A 26 28.00 23.78 -14.95
CA VAL A 26 28.80 22.65 -15.42
C VAL A 26 28.54 21.51 -14.45
N LYS A 27 27.68 20.58 -14.85
CA LYS A 27 27.51 19.28 -14.20
C LYS A 27 28.76 18.48 -14.56
N LYS A 28 29.82 18.68 -13.79
CA LYS A 28 30.98 17.79 -13.79
C LYS A 28 30.48 16.51 -13.13
N GLU A 29 30.05 15.56 -13.95
CA GLU A 29 29.85 14.18 -13.52
C GLU A 29 31.22 13.67 -13.09
N GLU A 30 31.52 13.78 -11.80
CA GLU A 30 32.56 13.00 -11.17
C GLU A 30 32.08 11.55 -11.17
N GLN A 31 32.43 10.86 -12.25
CA GLN A 31 32.49 9.41 -12.33
C GLN A 31 33.37 8.92 -11.18
N SER A 32 32.75 8.31 -10.18
CA SER A 32 33.45 7.50 -9.18
C SER A 32 34.12 6.31 -9.89
N PRO A 33 35.46 6.17 -9.80
CA PRO A 33 36.18 5.11 -10.50
C PRO A 33 36.27 3.86 -9.62
N GLU A 34 35.17 3.12 -9.49
CA GLU A 34 35.16 1.76 -8.94
C GLU A 34 34.21 0.90 -9.77
N GLU A 35 34.48 0.80 -11.08
CA GLU A 35 34.01 -0.35 -11.86
C GLU A 35 34.84 -1.56 -11.44
N GLU A 36 34.44 -2.19 -10.34
CA GLU A 36 34.86 -3.56 -10.03
C GLU A 36 34.58 -4.42 -11.28
N GLN A 37 35.65 -5.02 -11.82
CA GLN A 37 35.64 -5.96 -12.92
C GLN A 37 34.90 -7.24 -12.52
N PHE A 38 33.57 -7.16 -12.41
CA PHE A 38 32.75 -8.35 -12.31
C PHE A 38 32.75 -9.03 -13.67
N ASP A 39 33.27 -10.26 -13.71
CA ASP A 39 33.20 -11.14 -14.88
C ASP A 39 31.78 -11.09 -15.46
N PRO A 40 31.59 -10.71 -16.74
CA PRO A 40 30.28 -10.64 -17.37
C PRO A 40 29.53 -11.98 -17.29
N GLY A 41 30.23 -13.11 -17.22
CA GLY A 41 29.65 -14.43 -16.94
C GLY A 41 29.02 -14.52 -15.55
N LEU A 42 29.75 -14.08 -14.53
CA LEU A 42 29.28 -14.07 -13.14
C LEU A 42 28.10 -13.11 -12.94
N LYS A 43 28.15 -11.91 -13.54
CA LYS A 43 27.03 -10.96 -13.49
C LYS A 43 25.75 -11.52 -14.11
N ARG A 44 25.88 -12.30 -15.19
CA ARG A 44 24.75 -12.98 -15.83
C ARG A 44 24.20 -14.11 -14.95
N GLN A 45 25.07 -14.88 -14.29
CA GLN A 45 24.65 -15.94 -13.37
C GLN A 45 23.93 -15.38 -12.14
N ILE A 46 24.45 -14.30 -11.53
CA ILE A 46 23.82 -13.63 -10.40
C ILE A 46 22.43 -13.10 -10.80
N ARG A 47 22.32 -12.43 -11.95
CA ARG A 47 21.02 -11.96 -12.46
C ARG A 47 20.04 -13.10 -12.70
N ALA A 48 20.49 -14.21 -13.30
CA ALA A 48 19.65 -15.36 -13.54
C ALA A 48 19.16 -16.00 -12.24
N ALA A 49 20.05 -16.15 -11.24
CA ALA A 49 19.69 -16.69 -9.93
C ALA A 49 18.67 -15.81 -9.19
N LEU A 50 18.88 -14.48 -9.20
CA LEU A 50 17.94 -13.52 -8.61
C LEU A 50 16.58 -13.57 -9.31
N GLN A 51 16.57 -13.62 -10.64
CA GLN A 51 15.34 -13.63 -11.41
C GLN A 51 14.54 -14.92 -11.19
N LEU A 52 15.23 -16.06 -11.12
CA LEU A 52 14.60 -17.34 -10.78
C LEU A 52 13.97 -17.29 -9.37
N HIS A 53 14.71 -16.74 -8.39
CA HIS A 53 14.19 -16.60 -7.04
C HIS A 53 12.96 -15.68 -6.97
N LEU A 54 12.98 -14.57 -7.70
CA LEU A 54 11.83 -13.65 -7.79
C LEU A 54 10.62 -14.32 -8.45
N ASP A 55 10.83 -15.05 -9.55
CA ASP A 55 9.76 -15.78 -10.24
C ASP A 55 9.15 -16.86 -9.33
N GLU A 56 9.99 -17.57 -8.58
CA GLU A 56 9.54 -18.57 -7.62
C GLU A 56 8.77 -17.93 -6.46
N PHE A 57 9.25 -16.81 -5.94
CA PHE A 57 8.55 -16.05 -4.89
C PHE A 57 7.18 -15.56 -5.35
N VAL A 58 7.08 -15.03 -6.58
CA VAL A 58 5.82 -14.61 -7.18
C VAL A 58 4.87 -15.79 -7.35
N LYS A 59 5.36 -16.95 -7.82
CA LYS A 59 4.55 -18.17 -7.93
C LYS A 59 4.01 -18.63 -6.58
N ARG A 60 4.85 -18.67 -5.54
CA ARG A 60 4.42 -19.04 -4.17
C ARG A 60 3.35 -18.09 -3.64
N LYS A 61 3.53 -16.77 -3.82
CA LYS A 61 2.52 -15.77 -3.43
C LYS A 61 1.22 -15.91 -4.22
N ASN A 62 1.28 -16.12 -5.53
CA ASN A 62 0.09 -16.28 -6.35
C ASN A 62 -0.70 -17.55 -5.99
N LEU A 63 0.01 -18.65 -5.67
CA LEU A 63 -0.61 -19.89 -5.25
C LEU A 63 -1.29 -19.72 -3.88
N SER A 64 -0.62 -19.07 -2.93
CA SER A 64 -1.19 -18.69 -1.64
C SER A 64 -2.43 -17.80 -1.81
N HIS A 65 -2.39 -16.80 -2.69
CA HIS A 65 -3.54 -15.94 -2.96
C HIS A 65 -4.74 -16.71 -3.51
N LYS A 66 -4.52 -17.66 -4.44
CA LYS A 66 -5.60 -18.52 -4.96
C LYS A 66 -6.23 -19.40 -3.88
N GLN A 67 -5.41 -19.94 -2.97
CA GLN A 67 -5.92 -20.72 -1.84
C GLN A 67 -6.75 -19.86 -0.89
N VAL A 68 -6.26 -18.67 -0.54
CA VAL A 68 -7.00 -17.70 0.28
C VAL A 68 -8.32 -17.29 -0.38
N GLN A 69 -8.33 -17.12 -1.71
CA GLN A 69 -9.54 -16.81 -2.45
C GLN A 69 -10.56 -17.96 -2.41
N ALA A 70 -10.11 -19.21 -2.56
CA ALA A 70 -11.00 -20.38 -2.45
C ALA A 70 -11.64 -20.48 -1.06
N VAL A 71 -10.86 -20.24 0.00
CA VAL A 71 -11.37 -20.17 1.38
C VAL A 71 -12.36 -19.01 1.54
N ASN A 72 -12.05 -17.84 1.00
CA ASN A 72 -12.94 -16.69 1.06
C ASN A 72 -14.29 -16.99 0.40
N SER A 73 -14.29 -17.60 -0.79
CA SER A 73 -15.53 -17.98 -1.49
C SER A 73 -16.37 -18.98 -0.70
N PHE A 74 -15.74 -19.95 -0.02
CA PHE A 74 -16.44 -20.91 0.82
C PHE A 74 -17.06 -20.25 2.06
N ILE A 75 -16.34 -19.34 2.72
CA ILE A 75 -16.86 -18.64 3.91
C ILE A 75 -17.99 -17.68 3.52
N GLU A 76 -17.87 -17.01 2.37
CA GLU A 76 -18.87 -16.07 1.88
C GLU A 76 -20.24 -16.70 1.60
N GLU A 77 -20.29 -18.02 1.37
CA GLU A 77 -21.56 -18.75 1.22
C GLU A 77 -22.39 -18.75 2.52
N TYR A 78 -21.73 -18.79 3.67
CA TYR A 78 -22.38 -18.92 4.98
C TYR A 78 -22.41 -17.60 5.77
N LEU A 79 -21.47 -16.69 5.51
CA LEU A 79 -21.31 -15.45 6.26
C LEU A 79 -21.31 -14.24 5.32
N SER A 80 -22.21 -13.30 5.60
CA SER A 80 -22.32 -12.05 4.84
C SER A 80 -21.27 -11.00 5.21
N CYS A 81 -20.76 -11.04 6.45
CA CYS A 81 -19.71 -10.14 6.94
C CYS A 81 -18.81 -10.87 7.93
N PHE A 82 -17.50 -10.85 7.68
CA PHE A 82 -16.51 -11.55 8.51
C PHE A 82 -15.10 -10.96 8.34
N VAL A 83 -14.25 -11.21 9.35
CA VAL A 83 -12.79 -11.04 9.25
C VAL A 83 -12.14 -12.40 9.45
N LEU A 84 -11.23 -12.75 8.54
CA LEU A 84 -10.32 -13.87 8.70
C LEU A 84 -8.92 -13.31 8.98
N LEU A 85 -8.37 -13.67 10.13
CA LEU A 85 -6.99 -13.37 10.52
C LEU A 85 -6.26 -14.70 10.71
N GLY A 86 -5.07 -14.82 10.14
CA GLY A 86 -4.27 -16.03 10.31
C GLY A 86 -2.89 -15.90 9.69
N TYR A 87 -2.21 -17.03 9.58
CA TYR A 87 -0.91 -17.15 8.94
C TYR A 87 -0.93 -18.33 7.96
N THR A 88 -0.19 -18.23 6.87
CA THR A 88 0.12 -19.38 6.03
C THR A 88 1.10 -20.31 6.73
N TYR A 89 1.27 -21.53 6.23
CA TYR A 89 2.31 -22.45 6.72
C TYR A 89 3.74 -21.88 6.64
N ASP A 90 3.96 -20.94 5.73
CA ASP A 90 5.23 -20.21 5.60
C ASP A 90 5.37 -19.04 6.58
N GLY A 91 4.38 -18.83 7.45
CA GLY A 91 4.36 -17.73 8.42
C GLY A 91 3.95 -16.37 7.86
N PHE A 92 3.45 -16.29 6.62
CA PHE A 92 2.95 -15.03 6.08
C PHE A 92 1.58 -14.69 6.66
N PRO A 93 1.37 -13.46 7.16
CA PRO A 93 0.07 -13.06 7.68
C PRO A 93 -0.96 -13.03 6.55
N VAL A 94 -2.14 -13.57 6.82
CA VAL A 94 -3.32 -13.55 5.96
C VAL A 94 -4.40 -12.77 6.66
N THR A 95 -4.85 -11.71 6.00
CA THR A 95 -5.98 -10.89 6.44
C THR A 95 -7.00 -10.80 5.32
N VAL A 96 -8.21 -11.29 5.58
CA VAL A 96 -9.34 -11.17 4.66
C VAL A 96 -10.46 -10.47 5.40
N VAL A 97 -10.97 -9.39 4.80
CA VAL A 97 -12.09 -8.62 5.33
C VAL A 97 -13.19 -8.66 4.30
N ASN A 98 -14.34 -9.22 4.66
CA ASN A 98 -15.53 -9.18 3.83
C ASN A 98 -16.59 -8.30 4.49
N ALA A 99 -16.87 -7.16 3.86
CA ALA A 99 -17.91 -6.22 4.28
C ALA A 99 -18.57 -5.62 3.03
N LYS A 100 -19.83 -6.01 2.77
CA LYS A 100 -20.57 -5.61 1.56
C LYS A 100 -21.14 -4.19 1.65
N SER A 101 -21.42 -3.72 2.87
CA SER A 101 -21.91 -2.36 3.12
C SER A 101 -21.01 -1.61 4.13
N PRO A 102 -21.02 -0.26 4.11
CA PRO A 102 -20.30 0.54 5.11
C PRO A 102 -20.76 0.23 6.55
N LYS A 103 -22.05 -0.06 6.73
CA LYS A 103 -22.62 -0.46 8.02
C LYS A 103 -22.00 -1.76 8.54
N ASP A 104 -21.76 -2.72 7.64
CA ASP A 104 -21.12 -3.99 8.01
C ASP A 104 -19.67 -3.75 8.45
N SER A 105 -18.94 -2.89 7.72
CA SER A 105 -17.58 -2.49 8.09
C SER A 105 -17.52 -1.85 9.49
N ASP A 106 -18.41 -0.91 9.79
CA ASP A 106 -18.47 -0.25 11.10
C ASP A 106 -18.85 -1.21 12.22
N SER A 107 -19.81 -2.10 11.96
CA SER A 107 -20.25 -3.12 12.92
C SER A 107 -19.11 -4.11 13.22
N LEU A 108 -18.39 -4.54 12.19
CA LEU A 108 -17.26 -5.46 12.30
C LEU A 108 -16.11 -4.82 13.07
N GLY A 109 -15.79 -3.55 12.77
CA GLY A 109 -14.80 -2.76 13.49
C GLY A 109 -15.15 -2.59 14.97
N THR A 110 -16.40 -2.25 15.28
CA THR A 110 -16.88 -2.10 16.66
C THR A 110 -16.80 -3.41 17.43
N MET A 111 -17.18 -4.53 16.79
CA MET A 111 -17.12 -5.84 17.42
C MET A 111 -15.68 -6.30 17.69
N LEU A 112 -14.77 -6.03 16.75
CA LEU A 112 -13.35 -6.35 16.88
C LEU A 112 -12.68 -5.51 17.97
N GLN A 113 -12.99 -4.22 18.05
CA GLN A 113 -12.52 -3.35 19.12
C GLN A 113 -13.03 -3.82 20.49
N LYS A 114 -14.32 -4.17 20.60
CA LYS A 114 -14.89 -4.72 21.83
C LYS A 114 -14.20 -6.02 22.23
N PHE A 115 -13.95 -6.91 21.26
CA PHE A 115 -13.23 -8.15 21.48
C PHE A 115 -11.81 -7.89 22.03
N LEU A 116 -11.06 -6.96 21.44
CA LEU A 116 -9.73 -6.62 21.92
C LEU A 116 -9.77 -6.08 23.35
N ILE A 117 -10.65 -5.13 23.64
CA ILE A 117 -10.77 -4.54 25.00
C ILE A 117 -11.14 -5.61 26.04
N MET A 118 -12.01 -6.56 25.68
CA MET A 118 -12.43 -7.62 26.61
C MET A 118 -11.35 -8.67 26.89
N ASN A 119 -10.39 -8.84 25.97
CA ASN A 119 -9.35 -9.88 26.06
C ASN A 119 -7.95 -9.31 26.32
N MET A 120 -7.79 -7.99 26.30
CA MET A 120 -6.57 -7.34 26.75
C MET A 120 -6.66 -7.17 28.27
N ASP A 121 -5.79 -7.85 29.00
CA ASP A 121 -5.65 -7.63 30.44
C ASP A 121 -5.39 -6.15 30.70
N VAL A 122 -6.25 -5.53 31.52
CA VAL A 122 -6.05 -4.17 31.99
C VAL A 122 -4.77 -4.19 32.84
N PRO A 123 -3.73 -3.41 32.51
CA PRO A 123 -2.52 -3.39 33.30
C PRO A 123 -2.86 -3.03 34.74
N PRO A 124 -2.30 -3.75 35.74
CA PRO A 124 -2.62 -3.50 37.14
C PRO A 124 -2.34 -2.03 37.47
N PRO A 125 -3.22 -1.38 38.25
CA PRO A 125 -3.03 0.02 38.60
C PRO A 125 -1.66 0.19 39.27
N PRO A 126 -0.93 1.27 38.95
CA PRO A 126 0.36 1.52 39.56
C PRO A 126 0.17 1.59 41.07
N ASN A 127 0.92 0.75 41.80
CA ASN A 127 0.96 0.76 43.25
C ASN A 127 1.33 2.18 43.71
N MET A 128 0.36 2.92 44.22
CA MET A 128 0.62 4.15 44.96
C MET A 128 1.05 3.74 46.36
N PHE A 129 2.37 3.64 46.55
CA PHE A 129 3.01 3.63 47.87
C PHE A 129 3.19 5.07 48.35
#